data_AF-A0A820PAR8-F1
#
_entry.id   AF-A0A820PAR8-F1
#
_cell.length_a   1.000
_cell.length_b   1.000
_cell.length_c   1.000
_cell.angle_alpha   90.00
_cell.angle_beta   90.00
_cell.angle_gamma   90.00
#
_symmetry.space_group_name_H-M   'P 1'
#
loop_
_entity.id
_entity.type
_entity.pdbx_description
1 polymer ?
#
loop_
_entity_poly.entity_id
_entity_poly.type
_entity_poly.pdbx_seq_one_letter_code
_entity_poly.pdbx_strand_id
1 'polypeptide(L)'
;KCNNSLATIMKWTVKNCTSACLFRTELDQSVVTTASELYIPASTLPIGIYELALTVTMIAAPELTSSVSAYVKITSSGIVANLVPLGTSMVTRGYQQNLTLDPGSYSVDSDGNVFNASDWNYEYYCRIYGIYNFPNNLGILLSIDDPTIDPLNPSCLSNQSS
;
A
#
# COMPACT_ATOMS: atom_id res chain seq x y z
N LYS A 1 -24.66 1.51 -45.01
CA LYS A 1 -23.28 1.16 -44.58
C LYS A 1 -22.84 2.19 -43.54
N CYS A 2 -22.87 1.87 -42.25
CA CYS A 2 -22.16 2.64 -41.23
C CYS A 2 -20.75 2.05 -41.14
N ASN A 3 -19.80 2.63 -41.88
CA ASN A 3 -18.42 2.11 -41.96
C ASN A 3 -17.48 2.68 -40.89
N ASN A 4 -17.97 3.57 -40.02
CA ASN A 4 -17.13 4.24 -39.04
C ASN A 4 -17.60 3.80 -37.65
N SER A 5 -16.79 2.99 -36.98
CA SER A 5 -16.81 2.97 -35.51
C SER A 5 -16.65 4.42 -35.05
N LEU A 6 -17.60 4.94 -34.28
CA LEU A 6 -17.56 6.30 -33.77
C LEU A 6 -16.52 6.34 -32.66
N ALA A 7 -15.26 6.53 -33.05
CA ALA A 7 -14.15 6.61 -32.11
C ALA A 7 -14.38 7.77 -31.13
N THR A 8 -14.12 7.51 -29.86
CA THR A 8 -14.25 8.47 -28.76
C THR A 8 -12.91 8.72 -28.10
N ILE A 9 -12.70 9.95 -27.65
CA ILE A 9 -11.58 10.32 -26.78
C ILE A 9 -12.13 10.43 -25.37
N MET A 10 -11.44 9.80 -24.43
CA MET A 10 -11.76 9.86 -23.01
C MET A 10 -10.70 10.70 -22.31
N LYS A 11 -11.13 11.46 -21.30
CA LYS A 11 -10.23 12.24 -20.47
C LYS A 11 -10.74 12.33 -19.04
N TRP A 12 -9.93 11.86 -18.11
CA TRP A 12 -10.11 12.02 -16.69
C TRP A 12 -9.60 13.37 -16.22
N THR A 13 -10.31 13.95 -15.27
CA THR A 13 -9.93 15.17 -14.55
C THR A 13 -10.10 14.93 -13.06
N VAL A 14 -9.08 15.29 -12.27
CA VAL A 14 -9.14 15.24 -10.81
C VAL A 14 -9.03 16.66 -10.25
N LYS A 15 -9.95 17.04 -9.36
CA LYS A 15 -9.95 18.34 -8.70
C LYS A 15 -9.94 18.15 -7.19
N ASN A 16 -9.18 18.99 -6.49
CA ASN A 16 -9.25 19.05 -5.04
C ASN A 16 -10.45 19.93 -4.66
N CYS A 17 -11.35 19.35 -3.88
CA CYS A 17 -12.61 19.92 -3.42
C CYS A 17 -12.65 20.06 -1.89
N THR A 18 -11.51 19.97 -1.21
CA THR A 18 -11.45 20.04 0.26
C THR A 18 -11.86 21.40 0.80
N SER A 19 -11.46 22.49 0.14
CA SER A 19 -11.82 23.87 0.52
C SER A 19 -12.67 24.56 -0.54
N ALA A 20 -12.28 24.47 -1.82
CA ALA A 20 -13.06 24.92 -2.97
C ALA A 20 -12.68 24.09 -4.20
N CYS A 21 -13.66 23.61 -4.97
CA CYS A 21 -13.48 22.80 -6.19
C CYS A 21 -12.92 23.59 -7.40
N LEU A 22 -12.05 24.57 -7.15
CA LEU A 22 -11.64 25.56 -8.14
C LEU A 22 -10.33 25.18 -8.85
N PHE A 23 -9.51 24.32 -8.26
CA PHE A 23 -8.21 23.96 -8.82
C PHE A 23 -8.18 22.50 -9.26
N ARG A 24 -7.81 22.27 -10.52
CA ARG A 24 -7.37 20.94 -10.97
C ARG A 24 -6.17 20.54 -10.13
N THR A 25 -6.24 19.35 -9.56
CA THR A 25 -5.05 18.76 -8.94
C THR A 25 -4.14 18.34 -10.08
N GLU A 26 -2.91 18.87 -10.11
CA GLU A 26 -1.87 18.32 -10.97
C GLU A 26 -1.55 16.92 -10.43
N LEU A 27 -2.09 15.91 -11.11
CA LEU A 27 -1.63 14.55 -10.96
C LEU A 27 -0.22 14.46 -11.53
N ASP A 28 0.59 13.57 -10.96
CA ASP A 28 1.88 13.20 -11.52
C ASP A 28 1.72 12.84 -13.01
N GLN A 29 2.68 13.25 -13.84
CA GLN A 29 2.66 13.00 -15.29
C GLN A 29 2.63 11.52 -15.65
N SER A 30 3.02 10.65 -14.72
CA SER A 30 2.92 9.19 -14.83
C SER A 30 1.48 8.65 -14.78
N VAL A 31 0.51 9.44 -14.31
CA VAL A 31 -0.90 9.04 -14.24
C VAL A 31 -1.56 9.19 -15.60
N VAL A 32 -1.91 8.05 -16.22
CA VAL A 32 -2.61 8.02 -17.50
C VAL A 32 -4.06 8.46 -17.31
N THR A 33 -4.43 9.59 -17.93
CA THR A 33 -5.77 10.18 -17.82
C THR A 33 -6.65 9.95 -19.06
N THR A 34 -6.15 9.28 -20.09
CA THR A 34 -6.86 9.11 -21.37
C THR A 34 -7.45 7.71 -21.59
N ALA A 35 -7.31 6.81 -20.61
CA ALA A 35 -7.86 5.47 -20.65
C ALA A 35 -9.32 5.43 -20.14
N SER A 36 -10.01 4.31 -20.39
CA SER A 36 -11.36 4.05 -19.85
C SER A 36 -11.39 3.90 -18.33
N GLU A 37 -10.25 3.51 -17.76
CA GLU A 37 -10.05 3.36 -16.32
C GLU A 37 -9.01 4.37 -15.84
N LEU A 38 -9.22 4.90 -14.63
CA LEU A 38 -8.27 5.79 -13.97
C LEU A 38 -7.55 5.03 -12.88
N TYR A 39 -6.25 4.81 -13.07
CA TYR A 39 -5.38 4.24 -12.04
C TYR A 39 -4.57 5.36 -11.39
N ILE A 40 -4.76 5.56 -10.08
CA ILE A 40 -4.00 6.51 -9.28
C ILE A 40 -3.09 5.70 -8.33
N PRO A 41 -1.77 5.80 -8.43
CA PRO A 41 -0.86 5.12 -7.53
C PRO A 41 -1.11 5.50 -6.06
N ALA A 42 -0.79 4.59 -5.14
CA ALA A 42 -0.87 4.86 -3.71
C ALA A 42 -0.07 6.11 -3.32
N SER A 43 -0.55 6.85 -2.31
CA SER A 43 0.08 8.07 -1.78
C SER A 43 0.24 9.24 -2.78
N THR A 44 -0.42 9.20 -3.94
CA THR A 44 -0.40 10.31 -4.91
C THR A 44 -1.27 11.49 -4.46
N LEU A 45 -2.40 11.22 -3.81
CA LEU A 45 -3.35 12.24 -3.38
C LEU A 45 -3.21 12.50 -1.87
N PRO A 46 -2.99 13.76 -1.45
CA PRO A 46 -3.08 14.16 -0.05
C PRO A 46 -4.46 13.91 0.58
N ILE A 47 -4.53 13.98 1.91
CA ILE A 47 -5.80 13.94 2.65
C ILE A 47 -6.69 15.09 2.18
N GLY A 48 -7.94 14.76 1.84
CA GLY A 48 -8.86 15.72 1.26
C GLY A 48 -10.07 15.10 0.58
N ILE A 49 -10.93 15.96 0.01
CA ILE A 49 -12.06 15.56 -0.83
C ILE A 49 -11.70 15.87 -2.27
N TYR A 50 -11.97 14.95 -3.19
CA TYR A 50 -11.65 15.09 -4.61
C TYR A 50 -12.86 14.79 -5.48
N GLU A 51 -13.02 15.56 -6.55
CA GLU A 51 -13.93 15.26 -7.65
C GLU A 51 -13.14 14.55 -8.76
N LEU A 52 -13.59 13.35 -9.14
CA LEU A 52 -13.11 12.59 -10.29
C LEU A 52 -14.14 12.73 -11.40
N ALA A 53 -13.78 13.37 -12.51
CA ALA A 53 -14.67 13.58 -13.65
C ALA A 53 -14.12 12.89 -14.90
N LEU A 54 -14.97 12.08 -15.55
CA LEU A 54 -14.71 11.52 -16.87
C LEU A 54 -15.42 12.38 -17.91
N THR A 55 -14.68 12.84 -18.91
CA THR A 55 -15.22 13.52 -20.09
C THR A 55 -14.99 12.63 -21.30
N VAL A 56 -16.05 12.39 -22.08
CA VAL A 56 -16.01 11.60 -23.32
C VAL A 56 -16.43 12.50 -24.47
N THR A 57 -15.59 12.58 -25.49
CA THR A 57 -15.80 13.39 -26.69
C THR A 57 -15.75 12.50 -27.92
N MET A 58 -16.73 12.64 -28.81
CA MET A 58 -16.76 11.91 -30.07
C MET A 58 -15.81 12.58 -31.10
N ILE A 59 -14.93 11.80 -31.75
CA ILE A 59 -13.91 12.37 -32.67
C ILE A 59 -14.56 13.03 -33.89
N ALA A 60 -15.58 12.38 -34.45
CA ALA A 60 -16.25 12.85 -35.66
C ALA A 60 -17.26 13.99 -35.40
N ALA A 61 -17.59 14.26 -34.13
CA ALA A 61 -18.58 15.24 -33.71
C ALA A 61 -18.19 15.78 -32.32
N PRO A 62 -17.17 16.64 -32.20
CA PRO A 62 -16.68 17.13 -30.91
C PRO A 62 -17.72 17.86 -30.05
N GLU A 63 -18.75 18.42 -30.70
CA GLU A 63 -19.94 19.00 -30.06
C GLU A 63 -20.75 17.98 -29.24
N LEU A 64 -20.63 16.69 -29.57
CA LEU A 64 -21.17 15.59 -28.76
C LEU A 64 -20.14 15.21 -27.70
N THR A 65 -20.07 16.05 -26.67
CA THR A 65 -19.26 15.82 -25.46
C THR A 65 -20.18 15.61 -24.27
N SER A 66 -19.91 14.57 -23.49
CA SER A 66 -20.62 14.28 -22.23
C SER A 66 -19.62 14.10 -21.10
N SER A 67 -20.05 14.40 -19.86
CA SER A 67 -19.22 14.22 -18.68
C SER A 67 -20.03 13.78 -17.48
N VAL A 68 -19.41 12.94 -16.64
CA VAL A 68 -19.94 12.47 -15.36
C VAL A 68 -18.86 12.61 -14.29
N SER A 69 -19.24 12.88 -13.05
CA SER A 69 -18.31 12.97 -11.93
C SER A 69 -18.76 12.17 -10.70
N ALA A 70 -17.78 11.80 -9.90
CA ALA A 70 -17.93 11.16 -8.59
C ALA A 70 -16.99 11.84 -7.57
N TYR A 71 -17.37 11.79 -6.30
CA TYR A 71 -16.59 12.38 -5.22
C TYR A 71 -15.98 11.29 -4.34
N VAL A 72 -14.70 11.46 -4.00
CA VAL A 72 -13.97 10.56 -3.10
C VAL A 72 -13.32 11.36 -1.98
N LYS A 73 -13.25 10.77 -0.78
CA LYS A 73 -12.57 11.37 0.36
C LYS A 73 -11.35 10.53 0.70
N ILE A 74 -10.17 11.13 0.58
CA ILE A 74 -8.91 10.56 1.06
C ILE A 74 -8.79 10.90 2.54
N THR A 75 -8.71 9.88 3.38
CA THR A 75 -8.48 10.00 4.82
C THR A 75 -7.19 9.31 5.19
N SER A 76 -6.59 9.70 6.31
CA SER A 76 -5.52 8.89 6.89
C SER A 76 -6.10 7.50 7.16
N SER A 77 -5.38 6.46 6.70
CA SER A 77 -5.49 5.17 7.37
C SER A 77 -4.98 5.38 8.79
N GLY A 78 -5.70 4.91 9.80
CA GLY A 78 -5.15 4.88 11.15
C GLY A 78 -4.32 3.61 11.41
N ILE A 79 -4.16 2.72 10.42
CA ILE A 79 -3.21 1.59 10.50
C ILE A 79 -1.81 2.14 10.22
N VAL A 80 -1.05 2.39 11.29
CA VAL A 80 0.37 2.73 11.23
C VAL A 80 1.16 1.62 11.92
N ALA A 81 1.87 0.80 11.15
CA ALA A 81 2.83 -0.15 11.70
C ALA A 81 4.11 0.60 12.08
N ASN A 82 4.18 1.13 13.31
CA ASN A 82 5.37 1.81 13.80
C ASN A 82 6.27 0.81 14.54
N LEU A 83 7.16 0.16 13.79
CA LEU A 83 8.23 -0.64 14.40
C LEU A 83 9.29 0.35 14.90
N VAL A 84 9.25 0.66 16.21
CA VAL A 84 10.19 1.46 17.04
C VAL A 84 10.30 2.99 16.77
N PRO A 85 10.65 3.79 17.81
CA PRO A 85 10.80 5.23 17.65
C PRO A 85 11.95 5.47 16.68
N LEU A 86 11.69 6.24 15.62
CA LEU A 86 12.55 6.61 14.47
C LEU A 86 12.22 5.92 13.12
N GLY A 87 11.19 5.07 13.03
CA GLY A 87 10.58 4.70 11.74
C GLY A 87 11.39 3.73 10.87
N THR A 88 12.28 2.93 11.48
CA THR A 88 12.99 1.86 10.79
C THR A 88 12.17 0.57 10.78
N SER A 89 11.64 0.18 9.62
CA SER A 89 10.99 -1.13 9.39
C SER A 89 11.94 -2.33 9.53
N MET A 90 13.22 -2.10 9.79
CA MET A 90 14.26 -3.11 9.99
C MET A 90 14.98 -2.85 11.31
N VAL A 91 14.82 -3.78 12.26
CA VAL A 91 15.53 -3.76 13.53
C VAL A 91 16.57 -4.87 13.52
N THR A 92 17.84 -4.51 13.38
CA THR A 92 18.94 -5.45 13.58
C THR A 92 19.28 -5.48 15.08
N ARG A 93 19.16 -6.65 15.71
CA ARG A 93 19.58 -6.89 17.10
C ARG A 93 20.77 -7.84 17.14
N GLY A 94 21.65 -7.65 18.11
CA GLY A 94 22.79 -8.52 18.35
C GLY A 94 22.38 -9.85 18.99
N TYR A 95 23.32 -10.80 19.03
CA TYR A 95 23.17 -12.09 19.70
C TYR A 95 22.74 -11.91 21.17
N GLN A 96 21.79 -12.73 21.65
CA GLN A 96 21.23 -12.71 23.01
C GLN A 96 20.60 -11.37 23.45
N GLN A 97 20.20 -10.53 22.51
CA GLN A 97 19.43 -9.34 22.83
C GLN A 97 17.94 -9.60 22.64
N ASN A 98 17.14 -9.18 23.62
CA ASN A 98 15.70 -9.28 23.52
C ASN A 98 15.17 -8.31 22.45
N LEU A 99 14.35 -8.83 21.54
CA LEU A 99 13.51 -8.03 20.67
C LEU A 99 12.13 -7.92 21.34
N THR A 100 11.79 -6.72 21.80
CA THR A 100 10.47 -6.44 22.35
C THR A 100 9.60 -5.85 21.25
N LEU A 101 8.55 -6.58 20.87
CA LEU A 101 7.47 -6.07 20.04
C LEU A 101 6.35 -5.59 20.97
N ASP A 102 5.98 -4.32 20.85
CA ASP A 102 4.88 -3.72 21.63
C ASP A 102 3.89 -3.01 20.70
N PRO A 103 3.15 -3.77 19.88
CA PRO A 103 2.15 -3.17 19.00
C PRO A 103 1.02 -2.49 19.79
N GLY A 104 0.79 -2.85 21.06
CA GLY A 104 -0.26 -2.21 21.86
C GLY A 104 0.02 -0.76 22.23
N SER A 105 1.28 -0.42 22.50
CA SER A 105 1.67 0.96 22.80
C SER A 105 2.03 1.78 21.55
N TYR A 106 2.45 1.13 20.47
CA TYR A 106 3.05 1.80 19.31
C TYR A 106 2.32 1.60 17.97
N SER A 107 1.36 0.67 17.89
CA SER A 107 0.48 0.51 16.74
C SER A 107 -0.92 0.98 17.09
N VAL A 108 -1.57 1.65 16.13
CA VAL A 108 -2.94 2.12 16.26
C VAL A 108 -3.81 1.30 15.33
N ASP A 109 -4.87 0.73 15.87
CA ASP A 109 -5.96 0.18 15.09
C ASP A 109 -7.09 1.21 15.00
N SER A 110 -7.67 1.39 13.81
CA SER A 110 -8.59 2.53 13.57
C SER A 110 -10.03 2.21 13.90
N ASP A 111 -10.38 0.93 13.82
CA ASP A 111 -11.68 0.35 14.14
C ASP A 111 -11.71 -0.28 15.54
N GLY A 112 -10.53 -0.59 16.11
CA GLY A 112 -10.34 -0.98 17.51
C GLY A 112 -10.08 0.19 18.46
N ASN A 113 -10.92 0.38 19.48
CA ASN A 113 -10.68 1.40 20.53
C ASN A 113 -9.65 0.97 21.59
N VAL A 114 -9.29 -0.32 21.61
CA VAL A 114 -8.42 -0.93 22.61
C VAL A 114 -7.56 -1.97 21.90
N PHE A 115 -6.26 -1.98 22.18
CA PHE A 115 -5.39 -3.06 21.73
C PHE A 115 -5.87 -4.39 22.31
N ASN A 116 -6.23 -5.32 21.43
CA ASN A 116 -6.56 -6.68 21.79
C ASN A 116 -5.47 -7.63 21.29
N ALA A 117 -4.66 -8.16 22.22
CA ALA A 117 -3.57 -9.07 21.87
C ALA A 117 -4.05 -10.35 21.16
N SER A 118 -5.30 -10.76 21.35
CA SER A 118 -5.87 -11.94 20.70
C SER A 118 -6.12 -11.76 19.20
N ASP A 119 -6.14 -10.51 18.71
CA ASP A 119 -6.35 -10.23 17.28
C ASP A 119 -5.03 -10.25 16.49
N TRP A 120 -3.90 -10.46 17.16
CA TRP A 120 -2.58 -10.48 16.55
C TRP A 120 -2.06 -11.91 16.41
N ASN A 121 -1.70 -12.30 15.17
CA ASN A 121 -0.97 -13.53 14.91
C ASN A 121 0.51 -13.20 14.65
N TYR A 122 1.41 -13.85 15.38
CA TYR A 122 2.85 -13.70 15.18
C TYR A 122 3.37 -14.92 14.46
N GLU A 123 3.98 -14.70 13.29
CA GLU A 123 4.63 -15.75 12.53
C GLU A 123 6.13 -15.48 12.48
N TYR A 124 6.90 -16.52 12.78
CA TYR A 124 8.35 -16.45 12.81
C TYR A 124 8.90 -17.19 11.61
N TYR A 125 9.90 -16.60 10.98
CA TYR A 125 10.57 -17.19 9.83
C TYR A 125 12.07 -17.08 10.03
N CYS A 126 12.77 -18.17 9.75
CA CYS A 126 14.21 -18.16 9.58
C CYS A 126 14.56 -18.19 8.10
N ARG A 127 15.65 -17.51 7.78
CA ARG A 127 16.32 -17.64 6.50
C ARG A 127 17.58 -18.45 6.70
N ILE A 128 17.70 -19.57 5.99
CA ILE A 128 18.99 -20.26 5.88
C ILE A 128 19.82 -19.50 4.83
N TYR A 129 20.96 -18.97 5.24
CA TYR A 129 21.83 -18.18 4.36
C TYR A 129 22.45 -19.07 3.27
N GLY A 130 21.98 -18.90 2.03
CA GLY A 130 22.75 -19.23 0.82
C GLY A 130 23.62 -18.04 0.38
N ILE A 131 24.51 -18.27 -0.59
CA ILE A 131 25.60 -17.38 -1.08
C ILE A 131 25.14 -16.06 -1.74
N TYR A 132 23.97 -15.50 -1.40
CA TYR A 132 23.41 -14.34 -2.10
C TYR A 132 22.99 -13.19 -1.15
N ASN A 133 23.29 -11.96 -1.59
CA ASN A 133 23.05 -10.69 -0.89
C ASN A 133 21.57 -10.28 -0.84
N PHE A 134 21.11 -9.76 0.30
CA PHE A 134 19.78 -9.18 0.47
C PHE A 134 19.56 -7.97 -0.48
N PRO A 135 18.33 -7.69 -0.96
CA PRO A 135 17.09 -8.45 -0.78
C PRO A 135 16.94 -9.53 -1.87
N ASN A 136 17.03 -10.81 -1.50
CA ASN A 136 16.89 -11.90 -2.45
C ASN A 136 15.44 -12.39 -2.52
N ASN A 137 14.84 -12.20 -3.69
CA ASN A 137 13.52 -12.73 -4.06
C ASN A 137 13.48 -14.27 -4.24
N LEU A 138 14.54 -15.00 -3.85
CA LEU A 138 14.71 -16.44 -4.08
C LEU A 138 15.24 -17.21 -2.84
N GLY A 139 15.35 -16.57 -1.68
CA GLY A 139 15.74 -17.25 -0.44
C GLY A 139 14.61 -18.15 0.06
N ILE A 140 14.91 -19.37 0.50
CA ILE A 140 13.95 -20.23 1.18
C ILE A 140 13.75 -19.65 2.59
N LEU A 141 12.52 -19.28 2.90
CA LEU A 141 12.05 -18.99 4.25
C LEU A 141 11.47 -20.27 4.84
N LEU A 142 11.90 -20.63 6.04
CA LEU A 142 11.32 -21.73 6.81
C LEU A 142 10.50 -21.11 7.93
N SER A 143 9.24 -21.52 8.06
CA SER A 143 8.40 -21.15 9.20
C SER A 143 8.96 -21.76 10.48
N ILE A 144 8.96 -21.01 11.56
CA ILE A 144 9.32 -21.47 12.89
C ILE A 144 8.05 -21.48 13.72
N ASP A 145 7.65 -22.66 14.17
CA ASP A 145 6.43 -22.82 14.97
C ASP A 145 6.65 -22.35 16.42
N ASP A 146 7.84 -22.57 16.97
CA ASP A 146 8.25 -22.09 18.30
C ASP A 146 9.71 -21.58 18.26
N PRO A 147 9.94 -20.29 18.58
CA PRO A 147 11.26 -19.66 18.50
C PRO A 147 12.25 -20.13 19.57
N THR A 148 11.83 -21.01 20.48
CA THR A 148 12.67 -21.65 21.49
C THR A 148 12.99 -23.10 21.15
N ILE A 149 12.03 -23.82 20.53
CA ILE A 149 12.16 -25.25 20.21
C ILE A 149 11.35 -25.58 18.94
N ASP A 150 12.04 -25.86 17.83
CA ASP A 150 11.44 -26.26 16.57
C ASP A 150 12.17 -27.53 16.06
N PRO A 151 11.55 -28.72 16.21
CA PRO A 151 12.14 -29.97 15.78
C PRO A 151 12.15 -30.15 14.25
N LEU A 152 11.35 -29.39 13.50
CA LEU A 152 11.31 -29.43 12.03
C LEU A 152 12.43 -28.59 11.43
N ASN A 153 12.78 -27.47 12.08
CA ASN A 153 13.82 -26.56 11.62
C ASN A 153 14.89 -26.27 12.70
N PRO A 154 15.61 -27.29 13.21
CA PRO A 154 16.58 -27.10 14.30
C PRO A 154 17.73 -26.16 13.90
N SER A 155 18.05 -26.06 12.61
CA SER A 155 19.07 -25.15 12.06
C SER A 155 18.74 -23.67 12.25
N CYS A 156 17.45 -23.36 12.43
CA CYS A 156 16.98 -22.00 12.67
C CYS A 156 17.19 -21.55 14.12
N LEU A 157 17.35 -22.52 15.01
CA LEU A 157 17.59 -22.31 16.44
C LEU A 157 19.05 -22.58 16.82
N SER A 158 19.80 -23.25 15.94
CA SER A 158 21.20 -23.61 16.14
C SER A 158 22.14 -22.43 15.89
N ASN A 159 22.06 -21.44 16.78
CA ASN A 159 23.22 -20.72 17.30
C ASN A 159 23.34 -20.94 18.82
N GLN A 160 22.79 -22.04 19.35
CA GLN A 160 23.25 -22.58 20.64
C GLN A 160 24.69 -23.07 20.42
N SER A 161 25.63 -22.16 20.66
CA SER A 161 27.06 -22.34 20.64
C SER A 161 27.51 -23.65 21.28
N SER A 162 28.28 -24.45 20.54
CA SER A 162 29.42 -25.15 21.12
C SER A 162 30.50 -24.14 21.52
#